data_AF-A0A3P7J7E9-F1
#
_entry.id   AF-A0A3P7J7E9-F1
#
_cell.length_a   1.000
_cell.length_b   1.000
_cell.length_c   1.000
_cell.angle_alpha   90.00
_cell.angle_beta   90.00
_cell.angle_gamma   90.00
#
_symmetry.space_group_name_H-M   'P 1'
#
loop_
_entity.id
_entity.type
_entity.pdbx_description
1 polymer ?
#
loop_
_entity_poly.entity_id
_entity_poly.type
_entity_poly.pdbx_seq_one_letter_code
_entity_poly.pdbx_strand_id
1 'polypeptide(L)'
;MPVKNATRRDPRIHVAYLTTSSEGWSMMEQGQVKESMMFFHLKQYLRRSFDVGSKTGNLEIREFERHFELPNYDQMVMKVRAETNRDTEDYIATYKRALFSVTAKGKPDIDA
;
A
#
# COMPACT_ATOMS: atom_id res chain seq x y z
N MET A 1 2.02 8.11 45.25
CA MET A 1 3.06 7.11 44.95
C MET A 1 3.09 6.86 43.45
N PRO A 2 4.20 7.03 42.73
CA PRO A 2 4.26 6.66 41.31
C PRO A 2 4.50 5.14 41.23
N VAL A 3 3.58 4.44 40.57
CA VAL A 3 3.63 2.98 40.45
C VAL A 3 4.71 2.60 39.44
N LYS A 4 5.70 1.81 39.87
CA LYS A 4 6.96 1.50 39.18
C LYS A 4 6.84 0.58 37.95
N ASN A 5 5.63 0.30 37.44
CA ASN A 5 5.39 -0.61 36.32
C ASN A 5 4.28 -0.08 35.39
N ALA A 6 4.44 1.14 34.87
CA ALA A 6 3.70 1.51 33.66
C ALA A 6 4.35 0.77 32.50
N THR A 7 3.89 -0.46 32.20
CA THR A 7 4.24 -1.13 30.94
C THR A 7 3.82 -0.20 29.82
N ARG A 8 4.79 0.49 29.20
CA ARG A 8 4.54 1.36 28.06
C ARG A 8 3.92 0.47 26.97
N ARG A 9 2.60 0.58 26.80
CA ARG A 9 1.88 -0.16 25.75
C ARG A 9 2.51 0.25 24.43
N ASP A 10 3.07 -0.71 23.70
CA ASP A 10 3.57 -0.43 22.35
C ASP A 10 2.35 -0.02 21.50
N PRO A 11 2.25 1.23 21.04
CA PRO A 11 1.04 1.72 20.38
C PRO A 11 0.90 1.23 18.93
N ARG A 12 1.75 0.29 18.51
CA ARG A 12 1.80 -0.20 17.14
C ARG A 12 0.56 -1.01 16.80
N ILE A 13 -0.05 -0.67 15.68
CA ILE A 13 -1.20 -1.39 15.14
C ILE A 13 -0.68 -2.33 14.07
N HIS A 14 -0.91 -3.63 14.21
CA HIS A 14 -0.58 -4.61 13.18
C HIS A 14 -1.60 -4.56 12.05
N VAL A 15 -1.11 -4.57 10.81
CA VAL A 15 -1.95 -4.52 9.61
C VAL A 15 -1.51 -5.61 8.64
N ALA A 16 -2.48 -6.26 8.03
CA ALA A 16 -2.29 -7.15 6.89
C ALA A 16 -2.83 -6.46 5.64
N TYR A 17 -2.09 -6.55 4.53
CA TYR A 17 -2.46 -5.94 3.26
C TYR A 17 -2.41 -6.98 2.15
N LEU A 18 -3.54 -7.11 1.46
CA LEU A 18 -3.75 -8.10 0.40
C LEU A 18 -3.85 -7.37 -0.94
N THR A 19 -2.88 -7.61 -1.82
CA THR A 19 -2.83 -7.01 -3.15
C THR A 19 -3.05 -8.09 -4.20
N THR A 20 -3.88 -7.82 -5.20
CA THR A 20 -3.99 -8.65 -6.41
C THR A 20 -3.73 -7.78 -7.63
N SER A 21 -2.76 -8.19 -8.45
CA SER A 21 -2.40 -7.50 -9.68
C SER A 21 -3.17 -8.05 -10.86
N SER A 22 -3.49 -7.15 -11.80
CA SER A 22 -4.04 -7.52 -13.10
C SER A 22 -3.11 -8.42 -13.92
N GLU A 23 -1.80 -8.39 -13.64
CA GLU A 23 -0.80 -9.28 -14.26
C GLU A 23 -0.89 -10.73 -13.78
N GLY A 24 -1.75 -11.00 -12.80
CA GLY A 24 -2.06 -12.36 -12.40
C GLY A 24 -1.21 -12.90 -11.25
N TRP A 25 -0.89 -12.05 -10.29
CA TRP A 25 -0.26 -12.43 -9.03
C TRP A 25 -0.98 -11.78 -7.85
N SER A 26 -0.89 -12.42 -6.69
CA SER A 26 -1.43 -11.93 -5.43
C SER A 26 -0.34 -11.94 -4.36
N MET A 27 -0.38 -10.96 -3.46
CA MET A 27 0.56 -10.81 -2.36
C MET A 27 -0.18 -10.61 -1.06
N MET A 28 0.34 -11.24 -0.01
CA MET A 28 0.02 -10.92 1.36
C MET A 28 1.23 -10.26 2.00
N GLU A 29 1.03 -9.04 2.47
CA GLU A 29 2.00 -8.26 3.20
C GLU A 29 1.51 -8.08 4.64
N GLN A 30 2.43 -8.01 5.59
CA GLN A 30 2.12 -7.73 6.98
C GLN A 30 3.10 -6.70 7.51
N GLY A 31 2.61 -5.81 8.36
CA GLY A 31 3.48 -5.02 9.18
C GLY A 31 2.73 -4.20 10.19
N GLN A 32 3.11 -2.94 10.33
CA GLN A 32 2.67 -2.11 11.44
C GLN A 32 2.51 -0.65 11.03
N VAL A 33 1.53 -0.01 11.65
CA VAL A 33 1.35 1.44 11.61
C VAL A 33 1.97 2.03 12.87
N LYS A 34 2.78 3.06 12.67
CA LYS A 34 3.35 3.87 13.74
C LYS A 34 3.33 5.33 13.30
N GLU A 35 2.61 6.16 14.04
CA GLU A 35 2.47 7.60 13.75
C GLU A 35 1.93 7.82 12.31
N SER A 36 2.62 8.63 11.51
CA SER A 36 2.27 8.90 10.11
C SER A 36 2.91 7.93 9.11
N MET A 37 3.45 6.80 9.60
CA MET A 37 4.15 5.82 8.78
C MET A 37 3.48 4.44 8.86
N MET A 38 3.48 3.74 7.72
CA MET A 38 3.11 2.33 7.64
C MET A 38 4.26 1.57 6.99
N PHE A 39 4.62 0.43 7.58
CA PHE A 39 5.68 -0.43 7.08
C PHE A 39 5.11 -1.82 6.87
N PHE A 40 5.41 -2.42 5.73
CA PHE A 40 4.93 -3.73 5.34
C PHE A 40 6.09 -4.57 4.79
N HIS A 41 6.09 -5.85 5.15
CA HIS A 41 6.97 -6.86 4.58
C HIS A 41 6.15 -7.99 3.98
N LEU A 42 6.69 -8.62 2.94
CA LEU A 42 6.10 -9.80 2.32
C LEU A 42 5.90 -10.92 3.34
N LYS A 43 4.73 -11.55 3.28
CA LYS A 43 4.47 -12.82 3.98
C LYS A 43 4.26 -13.95 3.01
N GLN A 44 3.56 -13.68 1.91
CA GLN A 44 3.31 -14.70 0.90
C GLN A 44 3.15 -14.06 -0.47
N TYR A 45 3.82 -14.66 -1.46
CA TYR A 45 3.61 -14.39 -2.88
C TYR A 45 2.91 -15.60 -3.50
N LEU A 46 1.81 -15.35 -4.21
CA LEU A 46 1.04 -16.37 -4.91
C LEU A 46 0.92 -15.98 -6.37
N ARG A 47 1.58 -16.74 -7.23
CA ARG A 47 1.35 -16.68 -8.68
C ARG A 47 0.01 -17.34 -9.00
N ARG A 48 -0.75 -16.82 -9.96
CA ARG A 48 -1.95 -17.53 -10.45
C ARG A 48 -1.55 -18.89 -11.02
N SER A 49 -2.44 -19.87 -10.84
CA SER A 49 -2.31 -21.24 -11.34
C SER A 49 -2.80 -21.43 -12.78
N PHE A 50 -3.32 -20.37 -13.43
CA PHE A 50 -3.90 -20.44 -14.77
C PHE A 50 -3.53 -19.21 -15.61
N ASP A 51 -3.19 -19.46 -16.87
CA ASP A 51 -2.77 -18.44 -17.82
C ASP A 51 -3.96 -17.64 -18.35
N VAL A 52 -3.87 -16.31 -18.24
CA VAL A 52 -4.74 -15.39 -18.98
C VAL A 52 -3.85 -14.34 -19.66
N GLY A 53 -3.54 -14.59 -20.94
CA GLY A 53 -3.33 -13.49 -21.90
C GLY A 53 -1.99 -12.75 -21.93
N SER A 54 -0.97 -13.08 -21.14
CA SER A 54 0.37 -12.52 -21.37
C SER A 54 1.49 -13.47 -20.97
N LYS A 55 2.50 -13.58 -21.85
CA LYS A 55 3.78 -14.28 -21.64
C LYS A 55 4.65 -13.60 -20.57
N THR A 56 4.05 -12.95 -19.58
CA THR A 56 4.74 -12.30 -18.47
C THR A 56 5.26 -13.40 -17.55
N GLY A 57 6.44 -13.88 -17.92
CA GLY A 57 7.57 -14.25 -17.09
C GLY A 57 7.33 -15.12 -15.86
N ASN A 58 8.23 -16.08 -15.66
CA ASN A 58 8.50 -16.63 -14.33
C ASN A 58 9.03 -15.53 -13.41
N LEU A 59 8.18 -14.58 -13.01
CA LEU A 59 8.45 -13.57 -12.01
C LEU A 59 8.14 -14.19 -10.64
N GLU A 60 9.18 -14.28 -9.83
CA GLU A 60 9.09 -14.71 -8.45
C GLU A 60 9.61 -13.58 -7.58
N ILE A 61 8.82 -13.19 -6.59
CA ILE A 61 9.19 -12.18 -5.60
C ILE A 61 9.72 -12.91 -4.37
N ARG A 62 10.98 -12.64 -4.03
CA ARG A 62 11.67 -13.22 -2.87
C ARG A 62 11.51 -12.34 -1.65
N GLU A 63 11.73 -11.04 -1.82
CA GLU A 63 11.52 -10.02 -0.80
C GLU A 63 10.66 -8.89 -1.36
N PHE A 64 9.78 -8.35 -0.52
CA PHE A 64 9.02 -7.16 -0.86
C PHE A 64 8.81 -6.32 0.39
N GLU A 65 9.15 -5.05 0.32
CA GLU A 65 8.96 -4.08 1.38
C GLU A 65 8.19 -2.88 0.83
N ARG A 66 7.18 -2.43 1.58
CA ARG A 66 6.42 -1.23 1.23
C ARG A 66 6.28 -0.32 2.42
N HIS A 67 6.69 0.93 2.23
CA HIS A 67 6.54 1.99 3.22
C HIS A 67 5.59 3.07 2.69
N PHE A 68 4.66 3.50 3.52
CA PHE A 68 3.89 4.70 3.31
C PHE A 68 4.25 5.74 4.35
N GLU A 69 4.47 6.97 3.91
CA GLU A 69 4.74 8.12 4.76
C GLU A 69 3.70 9.19 4.44
N LEU A 70 3.05 9.72 5.48
CA LEU A 70 2.17 10.89 5.40
C LEU A 70 2.90 12.10 5.99
N PRO A 71 3.79 12.77 5.22
CA PRO A 71 4.54 13.92 5.72
C PRO A 71 3.64 15.08 6.15
N ASN A 72 2.46 15.21 5.53
CA ASN A 72 1.42 16.17 5.89
C ASN A 72 0.05 15.67 5.41
N TYR A 73 -1.01 16.45 5.67
CA TYR A 73 -2.39 16.08 5.35
C TYR A 73 -2.65 15.87 3.84
N ASP A 74 -1.91 16.56 2.98
CA ASP A 74 -2.17 16.61 1.54
C ASP A 74 -1.21 15.78 0.70
N GLN A 75 -0.21 15.15 1.32
CA GLN A 75 0.82 14.40 0.62
C GLN A 75 1.01 13.01 1.22
N MET A 76 1.26 12.04 0.34
CA MET A 76 1.67 10.69 0.71
C MET A 76 2.87 10.29 -0.13
N VAL A 77 3.88 9.71 0.49
CA VAL A 77 5.01 9.09 -0.22
C VAL A 77 4.90 7.58 -0.03
N MET A 78 4.91 6.85 -1.13
CA MET A 78 5.05 5.39 -1.14
C MET A 78 6.44 5.03 -1.61
N LYS A 79 7.13 4.18 -0.85
CA LYS A 79 8.40 3.56 -1.24
C LYS A 79 8.18 2.06 -1.30
N VAL A 80 8.64 1.43 -2.37
CA VAL A 80 8.57 -0.01 -2.57
C VAL A 80 9.97 -0.49 -2.92
N ARG A 81 10.38 -1.60 -2.31
CA ARG A 81 11.57 -2.36 -2.67
C ARG A 81 11.16 -3.79 -2.93
N ALA A 82 11.64 -4.38 -4.02
CA ALA A 82 11.38 -5.77 -4.34
C ALA A 82 12.66 -6.47 -4.77
N GLU A 83 12.95 -7.62 -4.17
CA GLU A 83 13.93 -8.57 -4.71
C GLU A 83 13.15 -9.66 -5.47
N THR A 84 13.52 -9.86 -6.72
CA THR A 84 12.95 -10.89 -7.58
C THR A 84 13.98 -11.96 -7.91
N ASN A 85 13.53 -13.02 -8.58
CA ASN A 85 14.45 -13.98 -9.18
C ASN A 85 15.28 -13.43 -10.36
N ARG A 86 15.11 -12.16 -10.73
CA ARG A 86 15.85 -11.50 -11.82
C ARG A 86 16.79 -10.42 -11.31
N ASP A 87 16.27 -9.50 -10.51
CA ASP A 87 17.01 -8.37 -9.95
C ASP A 87 16.30 -7.80 -8.71
N THR A 88 16.92 -6.80 -8.08
CA THR A 88 16.33 -5.94 -7.06
C THR A 88 15.96 -4.59 -7.66
N GLU A 89 14.72 -4.14 -7.43
CA GLU A 89 14.25 -2.84 -7.87
C GLU A 89 13.61 -2.04 -6.73
N ASP A 90 13.77 -0.73 -6.80
CA ASP A 90 13.21 0.25 -5.87
C ASP A 90 12.37 1.28 -6.61
N TYR A 91 11.20 1.60 -6.07
CA TYR A 91 10.28 2.58 -6.62
C TYR A 91 9.81 3.57 -5.56
N ILE A 92 9.72 4.84 -5.93
CA ILE A 92 9.17 5.90 -5.08
C ILE A 92 8.08 6.62 -5.86
N ALA A 93 6.89 6.70 -5.26
CA ALA A 93 5.80 7.54 -5.74
C ALA A 93 5.39 8.57 -4.71
N THR A 94 5.09 9.78 -5.19
CA THR A 94 4.51 10.85 -4.39
C THR A 94 3.11 11.16 -4.87
N TYR A 95 2.15 11.11 -3.96
CA TYR A 95 0.74 11.36 -4.20
C TYR A 95 0.31 12.65 -3.51
N LYS A 96 -0.61 13.35 -4.14
CA LYS A 96 -1.28 14.52 -3.57
C LYS A 96 -2.76 14.22 -3.38
N ARG A 97 -3.34 14.67 -2.26
CA ARG A 97 -4.79 14.57 -2.00
C ARG A 97 -5.54 15.35 -3.08
N ALA A 98 -6.42 14.66 -3.80
CA ALA A 98 -7.34 15.31 -4.72
C ALA A 98 -8.48 15.94 -3.91
N LEU A 99 -8.61 17.26 -3.98
CA LEU A 99 -9.76 17.98 -3.44
C LEU A 99 -10.76 18.15 -4.58
N PHE A 100 -11.88 17.42 -4.52
CA PHE A 100 -12.99 17.67 -5.43
C PHE A 100 -13.88 18.75 -4.82
N SER A 101 -13.92 19.95 -5.43
CA SER A 101 -15.07 20.83 -5.22
C SER A 101 -16.24 20.26 -5.99
N VAL A 102 -17.30 19.86 -5.28
CA VAL A 102 -18.58 19.60 -5.94
C VAL A 102 -19.12 20.96 -6.36
N THR A 103 -18.78 21.40 -7.56
CA THR A 103 -19.51 22.49 -8.20
C THR A 103 -20.85 21.89 -8.58
N ALA A 104 -21.90 22.21 -7.82
CA ALA A 104 -23.27 21.83 -8.14
C ALA A 104 -23.58 22.29 -9.57
N LYS A 105 -23.60 21.34 -10.53
CA LYS A 105 -24.08 21.61 -11.87
C LYS A 105 -25.54 22.04 -11.76
N GLY A 106 -25.83 23.23 -12.28
CA GLY A 106 -27.15 23.84 -12.29
C GLY A 106 -28.22 22.88 -12.81
N LYS A 107 -29.43 23.04 -12.25
CA LYS A 107 -30.68 22.44 -12.72
C LYS A 107 -30.78 22.62 -14.25
N PRO A 108 -31.25 21.60 -15.00
CA PRO A 108 -31.74 21.86 -16.34
C PRO A 108 -33.00 22.72 -16.22
N ASP A 109 -32.97 23.93 -16.79
CA ASP A 109 -34.18 24.70 -17.01
C ASP A 109 -35.07 23.88 -17.96
N ILE A 110 -36.26 23.56 -17.45
CA ILE A 110 -37.31 22.86 -18.18
C ILE A 110 -38.14 23.98 -18.81
N ASP A 111 -37.89 24.28 -20.08
CA ASP A 111 -38.79 25.13 -20.84
C ASP A 111 -40.05 24.32 -21.19
N ALA A 112 -41.18 24.85 -20.72
CA ALA A 112 -42.53 24.34 -20.92
C ALA A 112 -43.09 24.72 -22.30
#